data_AF-A0A933JMP5-F1
#
_entry.id   AF-A0A933JMP5-F1
#
_cell.length_a   1.000
_cell.length_b   1.000
_cell.length_c   1.000
_cell.angle_alpha   90.00
_cell.angle_beta   90.00
_cell.angle_gamma   90.00
#
_symmetry.space_group_name_H-M   'P 1'
#
loop_
_entity.id
_entity.type
_entity.pdbx_description
1 polymer ?
#
loop_
_entity_poly.entity_id
_entity_poly.type
_entity_poly.pdbx_seq_one_letter_code
_entity_poly.pdbx_strand_id
1 'polypeptide(L)'
;MAREASACTGSIVSEGRTLATLEPPIHITDMRDFGADPRPRYVQEADPNDEGAVSRAKICELVEAGRGAEARKFIETAKGDLGEWPHVLAPPRAMPGPPKPASGRGDPHLNMNWLKEHCEAYRGVWVALRDGKLIDVDESWDALDARLGAAGARSNTLMANVDQLWPLGR
;
A
#
# COMPACT_ATOMS: atom_id res chain seq x y z
N MET A 1 -26.45 -28.17 -58.01
CA MET A 1 -27.78 -28.14 -57.37
C MET A 1 -27.62 -27.45 -56.02
N ALA A 2 -28.40 -26.37 -55.81
CA ALA A 2 -28.84 -25.72 -54.55
C ALA A 2 -27.85 -25.65 -53.36
N ARG A 3 -27.27 -24.50 -52.96
CA ARG A 3 -27.85 -23.33 -52.23
C ARG A 3 -28.74 -23.72 -51.05
N GLU A 4 -28.29 -23.44 -49.82
CA GLU A 4 -29.13 -22.85 -48.78
C GLU A 4 -28.29 -22.09 -47.75
N ALA A 5 -28.59 -20.79 -47.64
CA ALA A 5 -28.11 -19.88 -46.63
C ALA A 5 -29.10 -19.93 -45.45
N SER A 6 -28.61 -19.87 -44.22
CA SER A 6 -29.47 -19.62 -43.06
C SER A 6 -28.86 -18.52 -42.21
N ALA A 7 -29.52 -17.38 -42.26
CA ALA A 7 -29.27 -16.20 -41.44
C ALA A 7 -30.09 -16.34 -40.16
N CYS A 8 -29.43 -16.22 -39.00
CA CYS A 8 -30.11 -15.99 -37.73
C CYS A 8 -29.76 -14.58 -37.25
N THR A 9 -30.63 -13.64 -37.61
CA THR A 9 -30.71 -12.29 -37.07
C THR A 9 -31.27 -12.37 -35.64
N GLY A 10 -30.41 -12.17 -34.65
CA GLY A 10 -30.78 -12.12 -33.23
C GLY A 10 -31.00 -10.68 -32.79
N SER A 11 -32.23 -10.42 -32.33
CA SER A 11 -32.82 -9.14 -31.97
C SER A 11 -32.08 -8.39 -30.85
N ILE A 12 -31.94 -7.07 -31.02
CA ILE A 12 -31.49 -6.12 -30.02
C ILE A 12 -32.70 -5.77 -29.12
N VAL A 13 -32.64 -6.18 -27.85
CA VAL A 13 -33.60 -5.75 -26.83
C VAL A 13 -32.93 -4.64 -26.01
N SER A 14 -33.41 -3.43 -26.22
CA SER A 14 -33.05 -2.21 -25.48
C SER A 14 -34.00 -2.05 -24.31
N GLU A 15 -33.61 -2.47 -23.12
CA GLU A 15 -34.40 -2.23 -21.89
C GLU A 15 -33.82 -1.08 -21.07
N GLY A 16 -34.64 -0.02 -20.97
CA GLY A 16 -35.00 0.62 -19.70
C GLY A 16 -33.88 1.20 -18.85
N ARG A 17 -33.35 2.36 -19.25
CA ARG A 17 -32.59 3.23 -18.33
C ARG A 17 -33.58 4.09 -17.53
N THR A 18 -34.04 3.57 -16.39
CA THR A 18 -34.82 4.34 -15.41
C THR A 18 -33.92 5.33 -14.69
N LEU A 19 -34.21 6.62 -14.90
CA LEU A 19 -33.72 7.75 -14.13
C LEU A 19 -34.39 7.80 -12.74
N ALA A 20 -33.70 8.46 -11.82
CA ALA A 20 -34.17 9.00 -10.54
C ALA A 20 -34.14 8.06 -9.33
N THR A 21 -32.96 7.96 -8.71
CA THR A 21 -32.87 7.90 -7.24
C THR A 21 -32.47 9.30 -6.77
N LEU A 22 -33.45 10.02 -6.23
CA LEU A 22 -33.27 11.25 -5.48
C LEU A 22 -32.36 10.95 -4.28
N GLU A 23 -31.20 11.60 -4.22
CA GLU A 23 -30.42 11.68 -3.00
C GLU A 23 -31.24 12.44 -1.95
N PRO A 24 -31.38 11.92 -0.71
CA PRO A 24 -32.03 12.66 0.35
C PRO A 24 -31.22 13.91 0.71
N PRO A 25 -31.88 15.03 1.06
CA PRO A 25 -31.19 16.23 1.52
C PRO A 25 -30.38 15.90 2.79
N ILE A 26 -29.10 16.27 2.75
CA ILE A 26 -28.21 16.20 3.89
C ILE A 26 -28.77 17.17 4.95
N HIS A 27 -29.44 16.61 5.95
CA HIS A 27 -29.77 17.34 7.16
C HIS A 27 -28.45 17.66 7.86
N ILE A 28 -27.99 18.90 7.72
CA ILE A 28 -26.93 19.49 8.55
C ILE A 28 -27.50 19.55 9.97
N THR A 29 -27.27 18.49 10.73
CA THR A 29 -27.56 18.46 12.17
C THR A 29 -26.63 19.46 12.85
N ASP A 30 -27.25 20.58 13.24
CA ASP A 30 -26.95 21.44 14.39
C ASP A 30 -25.50 21.45 14.91
N MET A 31 -24.70 22.40 14.42
CA MET A 31 -23.41 22.82 15.00
C MET A 31 -23.60 23.66 16.27
N ARG A 32 -24.25 23.12 17.30
CA ARG A 32 -24.37 23.77 18.60
C ARG A 32 -24.01 22.83 19.73
N ASP A 33 -22.74 22.42 19.76
CA ASP A 33 -22.11 21.93 21.00
C ASP A 33 -20.60 22.19 21.05
N PHE A 34 -20.15 23.36 20.57
CA PHE A 34 -18.77 23.85 20.76
C PHE A 34 -18.63 24.62 22.10
N GLY A 35 -19.30 24.15 23.15
CA GLY A 35 -19.26 24.73 24.50
C GLY A 35 -18.09 24.22 25.37
N ALA A 36 -17.22 23.37 24.83
CA ALA A 36 -15.96 23.02 25.48
C ALA A 36 -14.90 24.06 25.10
N ASP A 37 -14.73 25.01 26.00
CA ASP A 37 -13.69 26.03 26.00
C ASP A 37 -12.35 25.53 25.40
N PRO A 38 -11.93 26.00 24.21
CA PRO A 38 -10.68 25.60 23.58
C PRO A 38 -9.51 26.37 24.20
N ARG A 39 -9.52 26.62 25.52
CA ARG A 39 -8.30 27.12 26.15
C ARG A 39 -7.22 26.11 25.80
N PRO A 40 -6.09 26.53 25.23
CA PRO A 40 -4.93 25.66 25.15
C PRO A 40 -4.77 25.09 26.55
N ARG A 41 -4.81 23.75 26.68
CA ARG A 41 -4.48 23.09 27.94
C ARG A 41 -3.23 23.79 28.41
N TYR A 42 -3.36 24.52 29.52
CA TYR A 42 -2.25 25.27 30.10
C TYR A 42 -1.06 24.33 30.04
N VAL A 43 -0.01 24.74 29.34
CA VAL A 43 1.28 24.06 29.41
C VAL A 43 1.58 24.07 30.89
N GLN A 44 1.29 22.96 31.58
CA GLN A 44 1.65 22.83 32.97
C GLN A 44 3.16 23.01 32.94
N GLU A 45 3.61 24.15 33.46
CA GLU A 45 5.03 24.42 33.66
C GLU A 45 5.55 23.18 34.35
N ALA A 46 6.36 22.41 33.63
CA ALA A 46 6.77 21.09 34.08
C ALA A 46 7.39 21.29 35.46
N ASP A 47 6.89 20.57 36.45
CA ASP A 47 7.47 20.58 37.79
C ASP A 47 8.98 20.36 37.61
N PRO A 48 9.86 21.25 38.08
CA PRO A 48 11.30 21.06 37.95
C PRO A 48 11.79 19.76 38.62
N ASN A 49 10.94 19.12 39.44
CA ASN A 49 11.17 17.79 40.02
C ASN A 49 10.44 16.65 39.28
N ASP A 50 9.84 16.89 38.10
CA ASP A 50 9.33 15.83 37.24
C ASP A 50 10.52 15.02 36.69
N GLU A 51 10.85 13.92 37.40
CA GLU A 51 11.86 12.95 36.98
C GLU A 51 11.64 12.45 35.54
N GLY A 52 10.38 12.43 35.08
CA GLY A 52 10.01 12.12 33.70
C GLY A 52 10.49 13.18 32.71
N ALA A 53 10.36 14.48 33.04
CA ALA A 53 10.84 15.57 32.18
C ALA A 53 12.35 15.52 31.97
N VAL A 54 13.10 15.28 33.05
CA VAL A 54 14.56 15.12 33.00
C VAL A 54 14.94 13.91 32.15
N SER A 55 14.24 12.79 32.33
CA SER A 55 14.47 11.57 31.55
C SER A 55 14.17 11.75 30.06
N ARG A 56 13.05 12.41 29.71
CA ARG A 56 12.67 12.72 28.33
C ARG A 56 13.70 13.63 27.64
N ALA A 57 14.19 14.66 28.34
CA ALA A 57 15.24 15.54 27.83
C ALA A 57 16.53 14.77 27.53
N LYS A 58 16.92 13.84 28.43
CA LYS A 58 18.11 13.01 28.21
C LYS A 58 17.97 12.06 27.04
N ILE A 59 16.78 11.48 26.84
CA ILE A 59 16.50 10.62 25.68
C ILE A 59 16.61 11.43 24.39
N CYS A 60 16.06 12.64 24.34
CA CYS A 60 16.13 13.53 23.17
C CYS A 60 17.59 13.85 22.79
N GLU A 61 18.41 14.22 23.78
CA GLU A 61 19.85 14.48 23.59
C GLU A 61 20.57 13.27 22.97
N LEU A 62 20.32 12.06 23.47
CA LEU A 62 20.94 10.84 22.94
C LEU A 62 20.49 10.53 21.51
N VAL A 63 19.23 10.80 21.17
CA VAL A 63 18.68 10.58 19.83
C VAL A 63 19.23 11.58 18.83
N GLU A 64 19.27 12.88 19.18
CA GLU A 64 19.84 13.93 18.33
C GLU A 64 21.34 13.73 18.08
N ALA A 65 22.07 13.15 19.04
CA ALA A 65 23.46 12.75 18.89
C ALA A 65 23.66 11.44 18.08
N GLY A 66 22.59 10.80 17.57
CA GLY A 66 22.66 9.54 16.84
C GLY A 66 22.96 8.31 17.71
N ARG A 67 22.90 8.44 19.04
CA ARG A 67 23.23 7.38 20.02
C ARG A 67 22.00 6.56 20.41
N GLY A 68 21.23 6.12 19.43
CA GLY A 68 19.95 5.43 19.66
C GLY A 68 20.05 4.09 20.42
N ALA A 69 21.20 3.42 20.41
CA ALA A 69 21.43 2.22 21.22
C ALA A 69 21.53 2.56 22.73
N GLU A 70 22.12 3.71 23.06
CA GLU A 70 22.24 4.17 24.45
C GLU A 70 20.93 4.75 24.96
N ALA A 71 20.18 5.45 24.10
CA ALA A 71 18.83 5.91 24.41
C ALA A 71 17.91 4.73 24.80
N ARG A 72 18.00 3.60 24.07
CA ARG A 72 17.27 2.37 24.40
C ARG A 72 17.66 1.80 25.77
N LYS A 73 18.96 1.70 26.07
CA LYS A 73 19.43 1.24 27.39
C LYS A 73 18.99 2.18 28.51
N PHE A 74 18.98 3.49 28.25
CA PHE A 74 18.57 4.49 29.24
C PHE A 74 17.09 4.32 29.59
N ILE A 75 16.21 4.08 28.61
CA ILE A 75 14.78 3.83 28.83
C ILE A 75 14.52 2.69 29.83
N GLU A 76 15.34 1.63 29.82
CA GLU A 76 15.18 0.49 30.75
C GLU A 76 15.39 0.89 32.23
N THR A 77 16.13 1.98 32.48
CA THR A 77 16.50 2.44 33.83
C THR A 77 15.89 3.78 34.21
N ALA A 78 15.28 4.48 33.25
CA ALA A 78 14.68 5.79 33.46
C ALA A 78 13.42 5.70 34.34
N LYS A 79 13.19 6.73 35.14
CA LYS A 79 12.04 6.83 36.05
C LYS A 79 11.08 7.91 35.55
N GLY A 80 9.84 7.84 36.05
CA GLY A 80 8.77 8.77 35.69
C GLY A 80 8.09 8.41 34.37
N ASP A 81 7.21 9.31 33.92
CA ASP A 81 6.51 9.15 32.65
C ASP A 81 7.45 9.50 31.49
N LEU A 82 7.68 8.56 30.58
CA LEU A 82 8.53 8.76 29.40
C LEU A 82 7.73 9.11 28.15
N GLY A 83 6.39 9.18 28.24
CA GLY A 83 5.52 9.40 27.09
C GLY A 83 5.69 8.31 26.02
N GLU A 84 5.87 8.73 24.77
CA GLU A 84 5.95 7.81 23.61
C GLU A 84 7.34 7.22 23.35
N TRP A 85 8.37 7.69 24.05
CA TRP A 85 9.76 7.28 23.80
C TRP A 85 10.00 5.76 23.84
N PRO A 86 9.42 4.98 24.78
CA PRO A 86 9.55 3.53 24.77
C PRO A 86 8.98 2.87 23.51
N HIS A 87 7.94 3.46 22.89
CA HIS A 87 7.35 2.96 21.65
C HIS A 87 8.23 3.31 20.44
N VAL A 88 8.64 4.58 20.33
CA VAL A 88 9.47 5.08 19.22
C VAL A 88 10.82 4.38 19.15
N LEU A 89 11.44 4.13 20.30
CA LEU A 89 12.75 3.47 20.39
C LEU A 89 12.65 1.95 20.55
N ALA A 90 11.46 1.36 20.44
CA ALA A 90 11.32 -0.09 20.46
C ALA A 90 12.08 -0.73 19.28
N PRO A 91 12.64 -1.95 19.44
CA PRO A 91 13.19 -2.69 18.31
C PRO A 91 12.15 -2.84 17.19
N PRO A 92 12.55 -2.71 15.91
CA PRO A 92 11.62 -2.90 14.80
C PRO A 92 11.02 -4.30 14.85
N ARG A 93 9.70 -4.39 14.80
CA ARG A 93 8.98 -5.65 14.73
C ARG A 93 8.72 -5.99 13.27
N ALA A 94 9.25 -7.11 12.80
CA ALA A 94 8.83 -7.65 11.51
C ALA A 94 7.37 -8.12 11.65
N MET A 95 6.45 -7.38 11.02
CA MET A 95 5.08 -7.86 10.85
C MET A 95 5.07 -8.72 9.59
N PRO A 96 4.89 -10.05 9.70
CA PRO A 96 4.71 -10.87 8.51
C PRO A 96 3.47 -10.35 7.79
N GLY A 97 3.65 -9.90 6.54
CA GLY A 97 2.51 -9.65 5.67
C GLY A 97 1.70 -10.93 5.47
N PRO A 98 0.45 -10.84 4.98
CA PRO A 98 -0.29 -12.03 4.56
C PRO A 98 0.61 -12.87 3.63
N PRO A 99 0.57 -14.21 3.72
CA PRO A 99 1.41 -15.08 2.92
C PRO A 99 1.16 -14.81 1.44
N LYS A 100 2.01 -13.98 0.83
CA LYS A 100 2.03 -13.81 -0.60
C LYS A 100 2.78 -15.02 -1.16
N PRO A 101 2.22 -15.75 -2.14
CA PRO A 101 2.94 -16.84 -2.78
C PRO A 101 4.29 -16.30 -3.25
N ALA A 102 5.38 -16.98 -2.90
CA ALA A 102 6.70 -16.61 -3.36
C ALA A 102 6.70 -16.61 -4.90
N SER A 103 6.78 -15.43 -5.50
CA SER A 103 6.90 -15.23 -6.94
C SER A 103 8.30 -15.69 -7.37
N GLY A 104 8.53 -17.01 -7.49
CA GLY A 104 9.90 -17.48 -7.63
C GLY A 104 10.13 -18.95 -7.93
N ARG A 105 9.35 -19.57 -8.82
CA ARG A 105 9.81 -20.80 -9.49
C ARG A 105 10.01 -20.68 -11.00
N GLY A 106 9.69 -19.53 -11.60
CA GLY A 106 10.07 -19.26 -12.99
C GLY A 106 11.55 -18.91 -13.08
N ASP A 107 12.16 -19.11 -14.25
CA ASP A 107 13.56 -18.74 -14.48
C ASP A 107 13.72 -17.20 -14.44
N PRO A 108 14.36 -16.64 -13.38
CA PRO A 108 14.48 -15.19 -13.24
C PRO A 108 15.37 -14.58 -14.32
N HIS A 109 16.33 -15.33 -14.88
CA HIS A 109 17.21 -14.82 -15.93
C HIS A 109 16.46 -14.63 -17.24
N LEU A 110 15.62 -15.60 -17.61
CA LEU A 110 14.80 -15.50 -18.82
C LEU A 110 13.78 -14.37 -18.73
N ASN A 111 13.11 -14.23 -17.58
CA ASN A 111 12.17 -13.13 -17.35
C ASN A 111 12.87 -11.76 -17.40
N MET A 112 14.07 -11.66 -16.81
CA MET A 112 14.84 -10.41 -16.84
C MET A 112 15.34 -10.06 -18.24
N ASN A 113 15.75 -11.05 -19.04
CA ASN A 113 16.14 -10.81 -20.44
C ASN A 113 14.96 -10.31 -21.27
N TRP A 114 13.78 -10.92 -21.11
CA TRP A 114 12.57 -10.45 -21.77
C TRP A 114 12.27 -8.99 -21.40
N LEU A 115 12.34 -8.64 -20.11
CA LEU A 115 12.12 -7.27 -19.65
C LEU A 115 13.11 -6.29 -20.27
N LYS A 116 14.40 -6.64 -20.36
CA LYS A 116 15.41 -5.77 -20.99
C LYS A 116 15.12 -5.52 -22.47
N GLU A 117 14.64 -6.53 -23.19
CA GLU A 117 14.35 -6.43 -24.61
C GLU A 117 13.05 -5.67 -24.91
N HIS A 118 12.08 -5.69 -23.99
CA HIS A 118 10.73 -5.21 -24.26
C HIS A 118 10.28 -4.06 -23.34
N CYS A 119 11.08 -3.62 -22.37
CA CYS A 119 10.66 -2.63 -21.36
C CYS A 119 10.15 -1.32 -21.97
N GLU A 120 10.71 -0.87 -23.10
CA GLU A 120 10.28 0.37 -23.75
C GLU A 120 8.84 0.29 -24.26
N ALA A 121 8.42 -0.87 -24.77
CA ALA A 121 7.07 -1.07 -25.32
C ALA A 121 5.99 -1.23 -24.23
N TYR A 122 6.39 -1.60 -23.01
CA TYR A 122 5.49 -1.90 -21.89
C TYR A 122 5.67 -0.92 -20.72
N ARG A 123 6.10 0.31 -20.97
CA ARG A 123 6.19 1.33 -19.93
C ARG A 123 4.83 1.63 -19.30
N GLY A 124 4.83 1.90 -18.00
CA GLY A 124 3.63 2.19 -17.21
C GLY A 124 2.68 1.01 -16.99
N VAL A 125 2.88 -0.14 -17.64
CA VAL A 125 2.01 -1.31 -17.48
C VAL A 125 2.62 -2.38 -16.59
N TRP A 126 1.74 -3.19 -16.00
CA TRP A 126 2.08 -4.43 -15.34
C TRP A 126 2.16 -5.56 -16.36
N VAL A 127 3.24 -6.32 -16.31
CA VAL A 127 3.45 -7.51 -17.14
C VAL A 127 3.52 -8.75 -16.28
N ALA A 128 2.93 -9.84 -16.77
CA ALA A 128 2.99 -11.16 -16.19
C ALA A 128 3.90 -12.05 -17.04
N LEU A 129 5.03 -12.49 -16.50
CA LEU A 129 6.04 -13.28 -17.21
C LEU A 129 6.22 -14.67 -16.60
N ARG A 130 6.38 -15.67 -17.45
CA ARG A 130 6.74 -17.03 -17.03
C ARG A 130 7.76 -17.60 -18.00
N ASP A 131 8.92 -17.95 -17.48
CA ASP A 131 10.04 -18.55 -18.22
C ASP A 131 10.42 -17.77 -19.49
N GLY A 132 10.52 -16.44 -19.36
CA GLY A 132 10.87 -15.52 -20.46
C GLY A 132 9.74 -15.27 -21.46
N LYS A 133 8.50 -15.65 -21.14
CA LYS A 133 7.34 -15.44 -22.01
C LYS A 133 6.32 -14.54 -21.35
N LEU A 134 5.77 -13.61 -22.12
CA LEU A 134 4.62 -12.80 -21.74
C LEU A 134 3.36 -13.67 -21.68
N ILE A 135 2.70 -13.64 -20.52
CA ILE A 135 1.45 -14.37 -20.26
C ILE A 135 0.25 -13.42 -20.37
N ASP A 136 0.34 -12.26 -19.73
CA ASP A 136 -0.74 -11.25 -19.69
C ASP A 136 -0.15 -9.88 -19.34
N VAL A 137 -0.89 -8.80 -19.61
CA VAL A 137 -0.51 -7.41 -19.34
C VAL A 137 -1.75 -6.63 -18.90
N ASP A 138 -1.57 -5.68 -17.99
CA ASP A 138 -2.63 -4.76 -17.60
C ASP A 138 -2.06 -3.44 -17.07
N GLU A 139 -2.86 -2.38 -17.08
CA GLU A 139 -2.52 -1.12 -16.41
C GLU A 139 -2.68 -1.22 -14.88
N SER A 140 -3.53 -2.13 -14.40
CA SER A 140 -3.84 -2.35 -12.99
C SER A 140 -3.31 -3.69 -12.48
N TRP A 141 -2.58 -3.64 -11.36
CA TRP A 141 -2.09 -4.84 -10.68
C TRP A 141 -3.24 -5.76 -10.24
N ASP A 142 -4.30 -5.19 -9.67
CA ASP A 142 -5.43 -5.96 -9.15
C ASP A 142 -6.17 -6.70 -10.26
N ALA A 143 -6.35 -6.07 -11.42
CA ALA A 143 -6.99 -6.68 -12.57
C ALA A 143 -6.15 -7.83 -13.16
N LEU A 144 -4.84 -7.63 -13.29
CA LEU A 144 -3.91 -8.66 -13.74
C LEU A 144 -3.89 -9.85 -12.76
N ASP A 145 -3.81 -9.58 -11.46
CA ASP A 145 -3.80 -10.59 -10.41
C ASP A 145 -5.08 -11.44 -10.40
N ALA A 146 -6.24 -10.79 -10.52
CA ALA A 146 -7.53 -11.46 -10.58
C ALA A 146 -7.63 -12.38 -11.81
N ARG A 147 -7.17 -11.94 -12.99
CA ARG A 147 -7.16 -12.76 -14.22
C ARG A 147 -6.22 -13.95 -14.09
N LEU A 148 -5.01 -13.74 -13.58
CA LEU A 148 -4.05 -14.82 -13.36
C LEU A 148 -4.55 -15.83 -12.31
N GLY A 149 -5.25 -15.35 -11.28
CA GLY A 149 -5.91 -16.18 -10.28
C GLY A 149 -7.02 -17.03 -10.90
N ALA A 150 -7.92 -16.43 -11.67
CA ALA A 150 -9.00 -17.12 -12.36
C ALA A 150 -8.49 -18.15 -13.38
N ALA A 151 -7.37 -17.86 -14.04
CA ALA A 151 -6.72 -18.77 -14.99
C ALA A 151 -5.85 -19.86 -14.33
N GLY A 152 -5.68 -19.85 -13.00
CA GLY A 152 -4.76 -20.75 -12.30
C GLY A 152 -3.29 -20.54 -12.66
N ALA A 153 -2.95 -19.41 -13.28
CA ALA A 153 -1.61 -19.07 -13.78
C ALA A 153 -0.81 -18.18 -12.81
N ARG A 154 -1.33 -17.94 -11.60
CA ARG A 154 -0.68 -17.10 -10.58
C ARG A 154 0.64 -17.67 -10.08
N SER A 155 0.73 -19.01 -10.00
CA SER A 155 1.94 -19.70 -9.56
C SER A 155 3.04 -19.64 -10.62
N ASN A 156 4.27 -19.33 -10.19
CA ASN A 156 5.47 -19.26 -11.03
C ASN A 156 5.48 -18.13 -12.06
N THR A 157 4.58 -17.16 -11.93
CA THR A 157 4.51 -15.98 -12.79
C THR A 157 5.11 -14.79 -12.06
N LEU A 158 6.07 -14.12 -12.70
CA LEU A 158 6.57 -12.83 -12.26
C LEU A 158 5.59 -11.75 -12.70
N MET A 159 5.00 -11.05 -11.74
CA MET A 159 4.25 -9.82 -12.01
C MET A 159 5.14 -8.63 -11.68
N ALA A 160 5.36 -7.75 -12.65
CA ALA A 160 6.20 -6.58 -12.46
C ALA A 160 5.62 -5.36 -13.16
N ASN A 161 5.73 -4.21 -12.50
CA ASN A 161 5.53 -2.93 -13.15
C ASN A 161 6.84 -2.51 -13.81
N VAL A 162 6.79 -2.25 -15.11
CA VAL A 162 8.01 -2.00 -15.89
C VAL A 162 8.71 -0.71 -15.46
N ASP A 163 7.96 0.33 -15.07
CA ASP A 163 8.55 1.60 -14.63
C ASP A 163 9.25 1.48 -13.27
N GLN A 164 8.74 0.64 -12.37
CA GLN A 164 9.36 0.41 -11.06
C GLN A 164 10.66 -0.38 -11.17
N LEU A 165 10.75 -1.31 -12.13
CA LEU A 165 11.97 -2.10 -12.35
C LEU A 165 13.01 -1.36 -13.18
N TRP A 166 12.58 -0.43 -14.02
CA TRP A 166 13.46 0.33 -14.89
C TRP A 166 13.17 1.83 -14.80
N PRO A 167 13.38 2.45 -13.62
CA PRO A 167 13.21 3.88 -13.47
C PRO A 167 14.22 4.59 -14.38
N LEU A 168 13.73 4.99 -15.55
CA LEU A 168 14.28 5.94 -16.51
C LEU A 168 15.82 6.00 -16.62
N GLY A 169 16.33 5.38 -17.68
CA GLY A 169 17.43 5.90 -18.51
C GLY A 169 18.77 6.21 -17.84
N ARG A 170 19.77 5.37 -18.09
CA ARG A 170 21.12 5.89 -18.31
C ARG A 170 21.23 6.46 -19.72
#